data_AF-A0A4U2Y3E1-F1
#
_entry.id   AF-A0A4U2Y3E1-F1
#
_cell.length_a   1.000
_cell.length_b   1.000
_cell.length_c   1.000
_cell.angle_alpha   90.00
_cell.angle_beta   90.00
_cell.angle_gamma   90.00
#
_symmetry.space_group_name_H-M   'P 1'
#
loop_
_entity.id
_entity.type
_entity.pdbx_description
1 polymer ?
#
loop_
_entity_poly.entity_id
_entity_poly.type
_entity_poly.pdbx_seq_one_letter_code
_entity_poly.pdbx_strand_id
1 'polypeptide(L)'
;MRRQRSSYELRIRAEINEIIAEAYDDINVIASAPLETGLKVLTVLLESACHGQNIGPIVLVRDLLKNISSEWLYQHLPVIVRECIDLDDEWEYRRLLEVVQETVPLLLKEYVLAGLHSKNEEVREAAEDYVVMSGTEH
;
A
#
# COMPACT_ATOMS: atom_id res chain seq x y z
N MET A 1 -17.08 9.99 -22.27
CA MET A 1 -15.97 10.92 -21.98
C MET A 1 -14.71 10.10 -21.75
N ARG A 2 -13.66 10.24 -22.56
CA ARG A 2 -12.35 9.66 -22.24
C ARG A 2 -11.74 10.51 -21.12
N ARG A 3 -11.59 9.97 -19.90
CA ARG A 3 -10.76 10.60 -18.86
C ARG A 3 -9.39 10.85 -19.48
N GLN A 4 -8.93 12.10 -19.51
CA GLN A 4 -7.56 12.40 -19.87
C GLN A 4 -6.69 11.78 -18.76
N ARG A 5 -5.94 10.73 -19.10
CA ARG A 5 -5.07 10.04 -18.13
C ARG A 5 -3.99 11.01 -17.68
N SER A 6 -3.76 11.10 -16.37
CA SER A 6 -2.69 11.94 -15.84
C SER A 6 -1.31 11.39 -16.27
N SER A 7 -0.29 12.25 -16.35
CA SER A 7 1.09 11.80 -16.61
C SER A 7 1.56 10.75 -15.60
N TYR A 8 1.07 10.85 -14.36
CA TYR A 8 1.33 9.88 -13.31
C TYR A 8 0.72 8.51 -13.58
N GLU A 9 -0.55 8.47 -14.00
CA GLU A 9 -1.22 7.22 -14.37
C GLU A 9 -0.47 6.52 -15.52
N LEU A 10 -0.03 7.28 -16.52
CA LEU A 10 0.73 6.72 -17.64
C LEU A 10 2.07 6.14 -17.20
N ARG A 11 2.78 6.79 -16.27
CA ARG A 11 4.05 6.30 -15.71
C ARG A 11 3.85 5.01 -14.91
N ILE A 12 2.92 5.01 -13.95
CA ILE A 12 2.63 3.83 -13.12
C ILE A 12 2.19 2.64 -13.98
N ARG A 13 1.33 2.89 -14.98
CA ARG A 13 0.95 1.88 -15.96
C ARG A 13 2.15 1.31 -16.72
N ALA A 14 3.07 2.16 -17.16
CA ALA A 14 4.26 1.71 -17.87
C ALA A 14 5.15 0.84 -16.96
N GLU A 15 5.42 1.28 -15.73
CA GLU A 15 6.24 0.56 -14.76
C GLU A 15 5.67 -0.82 -14.41
N ILE A 16 4.35 -0.90 -14.15
CA ILE A 16 3.68 -2.18 -13.88
C ILE A 16 3.72 -3.10 -15.10
N ASN A 17 3.40 -2.55 -16.29
CA ASN A 17 3.30 -3.35 -17.51
C ASN A 17 4.67 -3.80 -18.05
N GLU A 18 5.76 -3.15 -17.65
CA GLU A 18 7.13 -3.61 -17.94
C GLU A 18 7.47 -4.89 -17.16
N ILE A 19 6.90 -5.07 -15.98
CA ILE A 19 7.12 -6.27 -15.13
C ILE A 19 6.19 -7.40 -15.56
N ILE A 20 4.89 -7.12 -15.72
CA ILE A 20 3.89 -8.07 -16.22
C ILE A 20 3.03 -7.35 -17.26
N ALA A 21 3.10 -7.81 -18.50
CA ALA A 21 2.32 -7.22 -19.60
C ALA A 21 0.83 -7.16 -19.24
N GLU A 22 0.23 -5.98 -19.45
CA GLU A 22 -1.20 -5.70 -19.21
C GLU A 22 -1.67 -5.79 -17.74
N ALA A 23 -0.77 -6.00 -16.77
CA ALA A 23 -1.15 -6.13 -15.35
C ALA A 23 -1.78 -4.86 -14.77
N TYR A 24 -1.54 -3.66 -15.31
CA TYR A 24 -2.26 -2.48 -14.85
C TYR A 24 -3.79 -2.63 -15.03
N ASP A 25 -4.23 -3.25 -16.13
CA ASP A 25 -5.65 -3.36 -16.45
C ASP A 25 -6.33 -4.54 -15.73
N ASP A 26 -5.58 -5.54 -15.29
CA ASP A 26 -6.00 -6.61 -14.38
C ASP A 26 -4.90 -6.90 -13.33
N ILE A 27 -4.88 -6.08 -12.28
CA ILE A 27 -3.80 -6.11 -11.28
C ILE A 27 -3.79 -7.37 -10.44
N ASN A 28 -4.91 -8.10 -10.35
CA ASN A 28 -4.95 -9.35 -9.61
C ASN A 28 -4.15 -10.48 -10.29
N VAL A 29 -3.77 -10.30 -11.56
CA VAL A 29 -2.91 -11.26 -12.28
C VAL A 29 -1.60 -11.53 -11.54
N ILE A 30 -1.11 -10.58 -10.73
CA ILE A 30 0.12 -10.74 -9.99
C ILE A 30 0.08 -11.91 -9.00
N ALA A 31 -1.10 -12.25 -8.47
CA ALA A 31 -1.28 -13.34 -7.53
C ALA A 31 -1.10 -14.73 -8.19
N SER A 32 -1.20 -14.78 -9.52
CA SER A 32 -1.01 -16.01 -10.32
C SER A 32 0.32 -16.03 -11.09
N ALA A 33 1.07 -14.93 -11.05
CA ALA A 33 2.38 -14.82 -11.67
C ALA A 33 3.46 -15.55 -10.85
N PRO A 34 4.67 -15.79 -11.40
CA PRO A 34 5.80 -16.20 -10.58
C PRO A 34 5.99 -15.24 -9.41
N LEU A 35 6.17 -15.80 -8.20
CA LEU A 35 6.13 -15.03 -6.95
C LEU A 35 7.03 -13.79 -6.99
N GLU A 36 8.28 -13.94 -7.42
CA GLU A 36 9.24 -12.82 -7.51
C GLU A 36 8.73 -11.70 -8.42
N THR A 37 8.06 -12.03 -9.51
CA THR A 37 7.48 -11.06 -10.44
C THR A 37 6.28 -10.34 -9.81
N GLY A 38 5.40 -11.07 -9.12
CA GLY A 38 4.27 -10.48 -8.40
C GLY A 38 4.73 -9.55 -7.27
N LEU A 39 5.77 -9.95 -6.54
CA LEU A 39 6.39 -9.15 -5.48
C LEU A 39 6.98 -7.84 -6.03
N LYS A 40 7.66 -7.87 -7.19
CA LYS A 40 8.17 -6.64 -7.85
C LYS A 40 7.06 -5.64 -8.16
N VAL A 41 5.90 -6.12 -8.65
CA VAL A 41 4.75 -5.23 -8.89
C VAL A 41 4.20 -4.69 -7.57
N LEU A 42 4.10 -5.53 -6.53
CA LEU A 42 3.66 -5.09 -5.20
C LEU A 42 4.58 -4.00 -4.62
N THR A 43 5.90 -4.12 -4.79
CA THR A 43 6.86 -3.08 -4.40
C THR A 43 6.58 -1.76 -5.10
N VAL A 44 6.42 -1.75 -6.43
CA VAL A 44 6.11 -0.52 -7.18
C VAL A 44 4.83 0.14 -6.70
N LEU A 45 3.78 -0.66 -6.42
CA LEU A 45 2.52 -0.15 -5.89
C LEU A 45 2.68 0.45 -4.49
N LEU A 46 3.41 -0.23 -3.61
CA LEU A 46 3.57 0.19 -2.22
C LEU A 46 4.44 1.45 -2.10
N GLU A 47 5.56 1.51 -2.81
CA GLU A 47 6.41 2.72 -2.88
C GLU A 47 5.62 3.91 -3.44
N SER A 48 4.81 3.69 -4.49
CA SER A 48 3.96 4.74 -5.05
C SER A 48 2.87 5.21 -4.09
N ALA A 49 2.39 4.34 -3.20
CA ALA A 49 1.35 4.63 -2.22
C ALA A 49 1.90 5.36 -0.99
N CYS A 50 3.11 4.99 -0.56
CA CYS A 50 3.69 5.42 0.70
C CYS A 50 4.72 6.56 0.56
N HIS A 51 5.51 6.59 -0.52
CA HIS A 51 6.52 7.64 -0.74
C HIS A 51 5.97 8.83 -1.54
N GLY A 52 4.76 8.69 -2.08
CA GLY A 52 4.14 9.70 -2.92
C GLY A 52 3.84 11.00 -2.17
N GLN A 53 4.20 12.14 -2.77
CA GLN A 53 3.78 13.48 -2.29
C GLN A 53 2.51 13.99 -3.00
N ASN A 54 2.17 13.38 -4.13
CA ASN A 54 1.04 13.80 -4.95
C ASN A 54 -0.16 12.89 -4.69
N ILE A 55 -1.30 13.48 -4.31
CA ILE A 55 -2.50 12.73 -3.94
C ILE A 55 -3.05 11.88 -5.09
N GLY A 56 -2.92 12.34 -6.34
CA GLY A 56 -3.40 11.61 -7.52
C GLY A 56 -2.79 10.21 -7.67
N PRO A 57 -1.46 10.08 -7.77
CA PRO A 57 -0.75 8.81 -7.73
C PRO A 57 -1.15 7.92 -6.55
N ILE A 58 -1.16 8.47 -5.33
CA ILE A 58 -1.42 7.72 -4.08
C ILE A 58 -2.79 7.06 -4.13
N VAL A 59 -3.83 7.83 -4.47
CA VAL A 59 -5.21 7.32 -4.58
C VAL A 59 -5.30 6.27 -5.68
N LEU A 60 -4.68 6.53 -6.83
CA LEU A 60 -4.71 5.61 -7.96
C LEU A 60 -4.12 4.23 -7.61
N VAL A 61 -2.97 4.19 -6.94
CA VAL A 61 -2.34 2.90 -6.59
C VAL A 61 -3.04 2.19 -5.43
N ARG A 62 -3.63 2.93 -4.49
CA ARG A 62 -4.50 2.33 -3.45
C ARG A 62 -5.71 1.67 -4.07
N ASP A 63 -6.32 2.29 -5.07
CA ASP A 63 -7.42 1.68 -5.81
C ASP A 63 -6.98 0.43 -6.57
N LEU A 64 -5.76 0.38 -7.11
CA LEU A 64 -5.20 -0.85 -7.68
C LEU A 64 -4.99 -1.92 -6.60
N LEU A 65 -4.38 -1.59 -5.46
CA LEU A 65 -4.12 -2.55 -4.38
C LEU A 65 -5.41 -3.22 -3.87
N LYS A 66 -6.52 -2.48 -3.79
CA LYS A 66 -7.85 -3.02 -3.41
C LYS A 66 -8.38 -4.10 -4.35
N ASN A 67 -7.89 -4.15 -5.59
CA ASN A 67 -8.30 -5.13 -6.59
C ASN A 67 -7.44 -6.39 -6.60
N ILE A 68 -6.40 -6.47 -5.74
CA ILE A 68 -5.60 -7.68 -5.58
C ILE A 68 -6.26 -8.58 -4.51
N SER A 69 -6.13 -9.89 -4.67
CA SER A 69 -6.56 -10.88 -3.67
C SER A 69 -6.05 -10.52 -2.27
N SER A 70 -6.97 -10.30 -1.35
CA SER A 70 -6.65 -9.96 0.05
C SER A 70 -5.89 -11.08 0.76
N GLU A 71 -6.13 -12.35 0.40
CA GLU A 71 -5.39 -13.50 0.92
C GLU A 71 -3.93 -13.47 0.45
N TRP A 72 -3.70 -13.13 -0.82
CA TRP A 72 -2.34 -13.00 -1.36
C TRP A 72 -1.61 -11.81 -0.72
N LEU A 73 -2.28 -10.66 -0.61
CA LEU A 73 -1.72 -9.51 0.08
C LEU A 73 -1.41 -9.80 1.56
N TYR A 74 -2.28 -10.52 2.27
CA TYR A 74 -2.04 -10.91 3.67
C TYR A 74 -0.74 -11.71 3.82
N GLN A 75 -0.45 -12.61 2.88
CA GLN A 75 0.76 -13.44 2.91
C GLN A 75 2.03 -12.66 2.56
N HIS A 76 1.95 -11.67 1.67
CA HIS A 76 3.13 -11.09 1.02
C HIS A 76 3.41 -9.63 1.37
N LEU A 77 2.37 -8.85 1.73
CA LEU A 77 2.53 -7.45 2.11
C LEU A 77 3.51 -7.25 3.27
N PRO A 78 3.51 -8.05 4.36
CA PRO A 78 4.48 -7.87 5.44
C PRO A 78 5.94 -8.05 5.02
N VAL A 79 6.20 -8.85 3.98
CA VAL A 79 7.56 -9.01 3.45
C VAL A 79 8.00 -7.73 2.77
N ILE A 80 7.19 -7.21 1.85
CA ILE A 80 7.52 -6.02 1.07
C ILE A 80 7.58 -4.77 1.95
N VAL A 81 6.69 -4.63 2.93
CA VAL A 81 6.74 -3.52 3.89
C VAL A 81 8.11 -3.44 4.57
N ARG A 82 8.68 -4.56 5.02
CA ARG A 82 10.00 -4.58 5.67
C ARG A 82 11.16 -4.24 4.73
N GLU A 83 10.95 -4.38 3.42
CA GLU A 83 11.99 -4.17 2.42
C GLU A 83 12.00 -2.75 1.87
N CYS A 84 10.84 -2.10 1.76
CA CYS A 84 10.73 -0.83 1.06
C CYS A 84 10.09 0.32 1.83
N ILE A 85 9.57 0.11 3.05
CA ILE A 85 8.94 1.17 3.86
C ILE A 85 9.78 1.47 5.10
N ASP A 86 10.08 2.74 5.33
CA ASP A 86 10.67 3.22 6.59
C ASP A 86 9.57 3.40 7.64
N LEU A 87 9.48 2.45 8.59
CA LEU A 87 8.49 2.49 9.66
C LEU A 87 8.82 3.53 10.75
N ASP A 88 10.00 4.15 10.72
CA ASP A 88 10.35 5.26 11.59
C ASP A 88 10.10 6.63 10.92
N ASP A 89 9.70 6.68 9.64
CA ASP A 89 9.20 7.89 8.97
C ASP A 89 7.68 8.02 9.17
N GLU A 90 7.23 9.14 9.76
CA GLU A 90 5.80 9.38 10.04
C GLU A 90 4.93 9.29 8.78
N TRP A 91 5.37 9.88 7.67
CA TRP A 91 4.56 9.99 6.47
C TRP A 91 4.40 8.64 5.78
N GLU A 92 5.50 7.90 5.64
CA GLU A 92 5.44 6.56 5.07
C GLU A 92 4.62 5.60 5.95
N TYR A 93 4.81 5.67 7.27
CA TYR A 93 4.05 4.87 8.23
C TYR A 93 2.54 5.17 8.17
N ARG A 94 2.13 6.45 8.20
CA ARG A 94 0.71 6.84 8.09
C ARG A 94 0.10 6.31 6.79
N ARG A 95 0.81 6.46 5.66
CA ARG A 95 0.33 5.96 4.36
C ARG A 95 0.23 4.44 4.33
N LEU A 96 1.15 3.74 4.97
CA LEU A 96 1.05 2.30 5.14
C LEU A 96 -0.21 1.91 5.93
N LEU A 97 -0.51 2.59 7.03
CA LEU A 97 -1.73 2.31 7.81
C LEU A 97 -3.01 2.51 6.97
N GLU A 98 -3.06 3.57 6.15
CA GLU A 98 -4.15 3.77 5.18
C GLU A 98 -4.26 2.62 4.17
N VAL A 99 -3.14 2.20 3.58
CA VAL A 99 -3.09 1.07 2.64
C VAL A 99 -3.61 -0.21 3.31
N VAL A 100 -3.08 -0.55 4.49
CA VAL A 100 -3.46 -1.76 5.22
C VAL A 100 -4.93 -1.75 5.61
N GLN A 101 -5.43 -0.63 6.12
CA GLN A 101 -6.85 -0.48 6.48
C GLN A 101 -7.78 -0.71 5.27
N GLU A 102 -7.38 -0.28 4.08
CA GLU A 102 -8.21 -0.39 2.88
C GLU A 102 -8.13 -1.73 2.16
N THR A 103 -7.04 -2.47 2.34
CA THR A 103 -6.71 -3.63 1.49
C THR A 103 -6.67 -4.93 2.29
N VAL A 104 -5.99 -4.93 3.44
CA VAL A 104 -5.85 -6.09 4.31
C VAL A 104 -6.05 -5.69 5.78
N PRO A 105 -7.27 -5.31 6.19
CA PRO A 105 -7.53 -4.77 7.54
C PRO A 105 -7.08 -5.70 8.67
N LEU A 106 -6.99 -7.01 8.41
CA LEU A 106 -6.52 -8.01 9.38
C LEU A 106 -5.09 -7.74 9.87
N LEU A 107 -4.24 -7.09 9.07
CA LEU A 107 -2.88 -6.72 9.47
C LEU A 107 -2.83 -5.40 10.25
N LEU A 108 -3.90 -4.60 10.26
CA LEU A 108 -3.89 -3.24 10.80
C LEU A 108 -3.50 -3.23 12.29
N LYS A 109 -4.04 -4.17 13.06
CA LYS A 109 -3.75 -4.28 14.49
C LYS A 109 -2.26 -4.48 14.77
N GLU A 110 -1.57 -5.27 13.95
CA GLU A 110 -0.13 -5.54 14.12
C GLU A 110 0.69 -4.27 13.89
N TYR A 111 0.42 -3.54 12.81
CA TYR A 111 1.14 -2.30 12.51
C TYR A 111 0.85 -1.17 13.50
N VAL A 112 -0.39 -1.05 13.98
CA VAL A 112 -0.75 -0.10 15.03
C VAL A 112 0.01 -0.43 16.33
N LEU A 113 0.00 -1.70 16.77
CA LEU A 113 0.75 -2.10 17.97
C LEU A 113 2.26 -1.86 17.83
N ALA A 114 2.82 -2.07 16.64
CA ALA A 114 4.22 -1.75 16.38
C ALA A 114 4.49 -0.24 16.49
N GLY A 115 3.65 0.60 15.89
CA GLY A 115 3.80 2.06 15.94
C GLY A 115 3.66 2.64 17.34
N LEU A 116 2.73 2.12 18.17
CA LEU A 116 2.59 2.51 19.58
C LEU A 116 3.86 2.27 20.41
N HIS A 117 4.69 1.30 20.00
CA HIS A 117 5.98 1.01 20.63
C HIS A 117 7.17 1.68 19.94
N SER A 118 6.95 2.52 18.92
CA SER A 118 8.02 3.23 18.23
C SER A 118 8.72 4.23 19.16
N LYS A 119 10.01 4.45 18.92
CA LYS A 119 10.76 5.51 19.58
C LYS A 119 10.48 6.88 18.96
N ASN A 120 10.05 6.93 17.70
CA ASN A 120 9.61 8.16 17.06
C ASN A 120 8.25 8.58 17.62
N GLU A 121 8.15 9.81 18.12
CA GLU A 121 6.92 10.38 18.67
C GLU A 121 5.84 10.54 17.61
N GLU A 122 6.18 11.02 16.42
CA GLU A 122 5.23 11.24 15.33
C GLU A 122 4.62 9.92 14.84
N VAL A 123 5.41 8.83 14.81
CA VAL A 123 4.92 7.48 14.50
C VAL A 123 3.99 6.95 15.59
N ARG A 124 4.29 7.21 16.87
CA ARG A 124 3.37 6.84 17.97
C ARG A 124 2.05 7.59 17.86
N GLU A 125 2.08 8.90 17.65
CA GLU A 125 0.87 9.71 17.45
C GLU A 125 0.05 9.20 16.26
N ALA A 126 0.71 8.87 15.15
CA ALA A 126 0.08 8.26 13.99
C ALA A 126 -0.62 6.94 14.32
N ALA A 127 -0.03 6.08 15.16
CA ALA A 127 -0.64 4.83 15.58
C ALA A 127 -1.83 5.06 16.53
N GLU A 128 -1.74 6.05 17.43
CA GLU A 128 -2.79 6.41 18.37
C GLU A 128 -4.08 6.87 17.67
N ASP A 129 -3.97 7.61 16.57
CA ASP A 129 -5.12 8.03 15.74
C ASP A 129 -5.99 6.82 15.33
N TYR A 130 -5.36 5.69 14.99
CA TYR A 130 -6.06 4.47 14.58
C TYR A 130 -6.64 3.67 15.75
N VAL A 131 -6.08 3.80 16.95
CA VAL A 131 -6.68 3.21 18.17
C VAL A 131 -8.00 3.92 18.49
N VAL A 132 -8.00 5.25 18.47
CA VAL A 132 -9.19 6.07 18.75
C VAL A 132 -10.31 5.77 17.74
N MET A 133 -9.98 5.60 16.47
CA MET A 133 -10.95 5.25 15.43
C MET A 133 -11.60 3.88 15.65
N SER A 134 -10.87 2.90 16.20
CA SER A 134 -11.40 1.56 16.52
C SER A 134 -12.24 1.49 17.79
N GLY A 135 -12.20 2.54 18.62
CA GLY A 135 -12.94 2.64 19.89
C GLY A 135 -14.31 3.32 19.77
N THR A 136 -14.75 3.68 18.57
CA THR A 136 -16.03 4.38 18.33
C THR A 136 -17.13 3.44 17.79
N GLU A 137 -17.21 2.22 18.33
CA GLU A 137 -18.40 1.38 18.24
C GLU A 137 -18.99 1.22 19.65
N HIS A 138 -19.90 2.13 20.00
CA HIS A 138 -20.83 1.99 21.14
C HIS A 138 -22.27 2.14 20.64
#